data_AF-G0L0W9-F1
#
_entry.id   AF-G0L0W9-F1
#
_cell.length_a   1.000
_cell.length_b   1.000
_cell.length_c   1.000
_cell.angle_alpha   90.00
_cell.angle_beta   90.00
_cell.angle_gamma   90.00
#
_symmetry.space_group_name_H-M   'P 1'
#
loop_
_entity.id
_entity.type
_entity.pdbx_description
1 polymer ?
#
loop_
_entity_poly.entity_id
_entity_poly.type
_entity_poly.pdbx_seq_one_letter_code
_entity_poly.pdbx_strand_id
1 'polypeptide(L)'
;MKRRQFIESTLVTIIGLCSPPLLASCSKKGNIHLNTLMGKGEKLLQEFPHQGDQYFSFYILEPGDFVHPNIKGDKAYVYCENGKIVGYTITSEKIEEKQKWQEHSKQMYGVGKKIYKNDYGMSQQWQNEKLKITLSSSGNQRENIDDKVFYSEVLSSSNIILAN
;
A
#
# COMPACT_ATOMS: atom_id res chain seq x y z
N MET A 1 -21.66 2.87 -24.19
CA MET A 1 -21.26 1.61 -24.85
C MET A 1 -21.43 1.73 -26.36
N LYS A 2 -20.37 1.37 -27.11
CA LYS A 2 -20.25 0.95 -28.54
C LYS A 2 -18.94 1.58 -29.09
N ARG A 3 -17.80 0.89 -28.93
CA ARG A 3 -17.14 -0.09 -29.84
C ARG A 3 -16.47 0.55 -31.09
N ARG A 4 -15.13 0.67 -30.99
CA ARG A 4 -14.02 0.41 -31.94
C ARG A 4 -14.19 0.64 -33.45
N GLN A 5 -13.19 1.32 -34.06
CA GLN A 5 -12.45 1.03 -35.31
C GLN A 5 -11.09 1.78 -35.19
N PHE A 6 -9.86 1.23 -35.09
CA PHE A 6 -8.99 0.38 -35.95
C PHE A 6 -8.66 0.96 -37.33
N ILE A 7 -7.45 1.52 -37.51
CA ILE A 7 -6.60 1.63 -38.73
C ILE A 7 -5.14 1.86 -38.22
N GLU A 8 -4.23 0.88 -38.25
CA GLU A 8 -3.31 0.42 -39.33
C GLU A 8 -1.94 1.15 -39.41
N SER A 9 -0.88 0.38 -39.07
CA SER A 9 0.51 0.37 -39.56
C SER A 9 1.29 1.67 -39.89
N THR A 10 2.45 1.85 -39.24
CA THR A 10 3.69 2.23 -39.94
C THR A 10 4.91 1.60 -39.26
N LEU A 11 5.84 1.15 -40.09
CA LEU A 11 6.98 0.25 -39.86
C LEU A 11 8.28 1.08 -39.98
N VAL A 12 9.39 0.55 -39.45
CA VAL A 12 10.82 0.85 -39.76
C VAL A 12 11.58 1.86 -38.87
N THR A 13 12.41 1.27 -37.98
CA THR A 13 13.87 1.43 -37.80
C THR A 13 14.52 2.82 -37.75
N ILE A 14 15.14 3.16 -36.60
CA ILE A 14 16.48 3.77 -36.56
C ILE A 14 17.35 2.98 -35.57
N ILE A 15 18.46 2.47 -36.10
CA ILE A 15 19.60 1.91 -35.38
C ILE A 15 20.41 3.08 -34.79
N GLY A 16 20.79 2.95 -33.52
CA GLY A 16 22.06 3.46 -33.01
C GLY A 16 22.06 4.86 -32.39
N LEU A 17 22.13 4.89 -31.06
CA LEU A 17 23.10 5.73 -30.37
C LEU A 17 23.42 5.12 -29.00
N CYS A 18 24.70 4.75 -28.85
CA CYS A 18 25.33 4.28 -27.63
C CYS A 18 24.92 5.14 -26.43
N SER A 19 24.37 4.51 -25.41
CA SER A 19 24.44 5.01 -24.04
C SER A 19 25.14 3.95 -23.19
N PRO A 20 26.02 4.36 -22.27
CA PRO A 20 26.85 3.45 -21.48
C PRO A 20 25.96 2.53 -20.65
N PRO A 21 26.47 1.38 -20.13
CA PRO A 21 25.71 0.59 -19.20
C PRO A 21 25.47 1.46 -17.97
N LEU A 22 24.29 2.08 -17.89
CA LEU A 22 23.72 2.47 -16.63
C LEU A 22 23.64 1.16 -15.86
N LEU A 23 24.56 1.05 -14.91
CA LEU A 23 24.59 0.09 -13.84
C LEU A 23 23.14 -0.30 -13.54
N ALA A 24 22.73 -1.45 -14.08
CA ALA A 24 21.53 -2.12 -13.63
C ALA A 24 21.85 -2.42 -12.18
N SER A 25 21.43 -1.50 -11.32
CA SER A 25 21.59 -1.60 -9.89
C SER A 25 21.00 -2.94 -9.53
N CYS A 26 21.88 -3.87 -9.20
CA CYS A 26 21.56 -5.08 -8.50
C CYS A 26 20.96 -4.66 -7.15
N SER A 27 19.69 -4.26 -7.12
CA SER A 27 18.96 -4.24 -5.87
C SER A 27 18.65 -5.69 -5.56
N LYS A 28 19.62 -6.32 -4.87
CA LYS A 28 19.37 -7.50 -4.04
C LYS A 28 18.02 -7.30 -3.35
N LYS A 29 17.16 -8.34 -3.36
CA LYS A 29 16.04 -8.55 -2.45
C LYS A 29 16.30 -7.86 -1.10
N GLY A 30 15.89 -6.61 -1.00
CA GLY A 30 16.23 -5.71 0.08
C GLY A 30 14.92 -5.17 0.57
N ASN A 31 14.61 -5.45 1.83
CA ASN A 31 13.28 -5.21 2.36
C ASN A 31 12.89 -3.74 2.17
N ILE A 32 11.79 -3.49 1.49
CA ILE A 32 11.31 -2.14 1.22
C ILE A 32 10.79 -1.52 2.52
N HIS A 33 11.39 -0.40 2.90
CA HIS A 33 10.95 0.38 4.06
C HIS A 33 9.72 1.23 3.71
N LEU A 34 8.53 0.69 4.02
CA LEU A 34 7.23 1.26 3.61
C LEU A 34 7.03 2.71 4.05
N ASN A 35 7.43 3.04 5.27
CA ASN A 35 7.33 4.38 5.85
C ASN A 35 8.14 5.44 5.11
N THR A 36 9.01 5.05 4.17
CA THR A 36 9.83 5.96 3.36
C THR A 36 9.34 6.11 1.93
N LEU A 37 8.27 5.41 1.52
CA LEU A 37 7.84 5.35 0.13
C LEU A 37 6.95 6.51 -0.31
N MET A 38 6.23 7.12 0.63
CA MET A 38 5.23 8.15 0.32
C MET A 38 5.78 9.27 -0.57
N GLY A 39 5.06 9.55 -1.66
CA GLY A 39 5.41 10.59 -2.64
C GLY A 39 6.50 10.19 -3.65
N LYS A 40 7.17 9.04 -3.49
CA LYS A 40 8.16 8.54 -4.45
C LYS A 40 7.46 7.93 -5.68
N GLY A 41 8.22 7.78 -6.77
CA GLY A 41 7.72 7.15 -8.00
C GLY A 41 7.58 5.63 -7.85
N GLU A 42 6.56 5.06 -8.50
CA GLU A 42 6.27 3.62 -8.45
C GLU A 42 7.35 2.74 -9.08
N LYS A 43 8.33 3.34 -9.79
CA LYS A 43 9.46 2.63 -10.40
C LYS A 43 10.24 1.76 -9.40
N LEU A 44 10.21 2.13 -8.12
CA LEU A 44 10.81 1.37 -7.01
C LEU A 44 10.16 0.01 -6.77
N LEU A 45 8.98 -0.23 -7.34
CA LEU A 45 8.15 -1.41 -7.09
C LEU A 45 7.98 -2.29 -8.34
N GLN A 46 8.65 -1.97 -9.44
CA GLN A 46 8.44 -2.64 -10.74
C GLN A 46 8.72 -4.15 -10.75
N GLU A 47 9.44 -4.66 -9.74
CA GLU A 47 9.74 -6.07 -9.59
C GLU A 47 8.63 -6.87 -8.88
N PHE A 48 7.66 -6.19 -8.25
CA PHE A 48 6.57 -6.83 -7.52
C PHE A 48 5.31 -7.03 -8.38
N PRO A 49 4.45 -8.01 -8.04
CA PRO A 49 3.15 -8.16 -8.69
C PRO A 49 2.34 -6.86 -8.66
N HIS A 50 1.87 -6.43 -9.83
CA HIS A 50 1.16 -5.18 -10.06
C HIS A 50 -0.27 -5.44 -10.57
N GLN A 51 -1.21 -4.63 -10.13
CA GLN A 51 -2.58 -4.58 -10.65
C GLN A 51 -3.04 -3.13 -10.81
N GLY A 52 -3.90 -2.88 -11.80
CA GLY A 52 -4.48 -1.57 -12.09
C GLY A 52 -3.94 -0.98 -13.39
N ASP A 53 -4.01 0.35 -13.50
CA ASP A 53 -3.60 1.11 -14.68
C ASP A 53 -2.71 2.32 -14.30
N GLN A 54 -2.47 3.22 -15.25
CA GLN A 54 -1.62 4.39 -15.07
C GLN A 54 -2.19 5.44 -14.11
N TYR A 55 -3.51 5.45 -13.87
CA TYR A 55 -4.18 6.41 -13.00
C TYR A 55 -4.22 5.90 -11.58
N PHE A 56 -4.55 4.62 -11.40
CA PHE A 56 -4.58 3.95 -10.11
C PHE A 56 -4.07 2.52 -10.23
N SER A 57 -3.07 2.21 -9.42
CA SER A 57 -2.47 0.88 -9.35
C SER A 57 -2.10 0.52 -7.92
N PHE A 58 -1.84 -0.77 -7.71
CA PHE A 58 -1.20 -1.22 -6.49
C PHE A 58 -0.23 -2.37 -6.74
N TYR A 59 0.76 -2.48 -5.85
CA TYR A 59 1.75 -3.54 -5.83
C TYR A 59 1.54 -4.41 -4.60
N ILE A 60 1.81 -5.71 -4.72
CA ILE A 60 1.65 -6.69 -3.66
C ILE A 60 3.04 -7.13 -3.19
N LEU A 61 3.33 -6.93 -1.91
CA LEU A 61 4.59 -7.32 -1.28
C LEU A 61 4.32 -8.45 -0.28
N GLU A 62 5.06 -9.55 -0.42
CA GLU A 62 4.93 -10.75 0.42
C GLU A 62 5.79 -10.61 1.69
N PRO A 63 5.65 -11.51 2.71
CA PRO A 63 6.49 -11.48 3.90
C PRO A 63 7.98 -11.50 3.54
N GLY A 64 8.73 -10.53 4.06
CA GLY A 64 10.16 -10.36 3.78
C GLY A 64 10.48 -9.35 2.69
N ASP A 65 9.54 -9.01 1.81
CA ASP A 65 9.74 -7.97 0.79
C ASP A 65 9.64 -6.56 1.36
N PHE A 66 9.03 -6.41 2.55
CA PHE A 66 8.80 -5.13 3.19
C PHE A 66 9.19 -5.14 4.67
N VAL A 67 9.52 -3.96 5.18
CA VAL A 67 9.71 -3.67 6.60
C VAL A 67 8.96 -2.39 6.94
N HIS A 68 8.29 -2.42 8.09
CA HIS A 68 7.80 -1.24 8.76
C HIS A 68 8.36 -1.24 10.20
N PRO A 69 8.82 -0.10 10.74
CA PRO A 69 9.53 -0.06 12.02
C PRO A 69 8.74 -0.67 13.18
N ASN A 70 7.41 -0.55 13.17
CA ASN A 70 6.56 -0.89 14.31
C ASN A 70 5.36 -1.78 13.97
N ILE A 71 5.17 -2.14 12.69
CA ILE A 71 3.98 -2.86 12.21
C ILE A 71 4.48 -4.08 11.44
N LYS A 72 4.03 -5.27 11.82
CA LYS A 72 4.45 -6.53 11.18
C LYS A 72 3.23 -7.25 10.65
N GLY A 73 3.15 -7.46 9.34
CA GLY A 73 2.02 -8.15 8.73
C GLY A 73 2.44 -9.30 7.82
N ASP A 74 1.43 -9.98 7.33
CA ASP A 74 1.54 -11.13 6.43
C ASP A 74 1.59 -10.68 4.97
N LYS A 75 1.06 -9.50 4.61
CA LYS A 75 1.21 -8.87 3.28
C LYS A 75 1.14 -7.36 3.37
N ALA A 76 1.75 -6.69 2.40
CA ALA A 76 1.56 -5.26 2.18
C ALA A 76 1.06 -4.96 0.76
N TYR A 77 0.13 -4.02 0.66
CA TYR A 77 -0.36 -3.46 -0.59
C TYR A 77 0.11 -2.02 -0.68
N VAL A 78 0.84 -1.65 -1.74
CA VAL A 78 1.34 -0.28 -1.93
C VAL A 78 0.59 0.36 -3.07
N TYR A 79 -0.14 1.43 -2.77
CA TYR A 79 -1.04 2.11 -3.70
C TYR A 79 -0.36 3.28 -4.39
N CYS A 80 -0.59 3.39 -5.70
CA CYS A 80 -0.05 4.44 -6.54
C CYS A 80 -1.18 5.19 -7.26
N GLU A 81 -1.02 6.51 -7.38
CA GLU A 81 -1.90 7.40 -8.13
C GLU A 81 -1.04 8.23 -9.08
N ASN A 82 -1.35 8.19 -10.38
CA ASN A 82 -0.59 8.87 -11.43
C ASN A 82 0.93 8.59 -11.35
N GLY A 83 1.31 7.32 -11.14
CA GLY A 83 2.70 6.87 -11.04
C GLY A 83 3.45 7.23 -9.76
N LYS A 84 2.78 7.80 -8.75
CA LYS A 84 3.35 8.13 -7.44
C LYS A 84 2.74 7.30 -6.33
N ILE A 85 3.56 6.87 -5.38
CA ILE A 85 3.12 6.14 -4.20
C ILE A 85 2.39 7.11 -3.26
N VAL A 86 1.15 6.77 -2.91
CA VAL A 86 0.25 7.64 -2.14
C VAL A 86 -0.25 7.00 -0.85
N GLY A 87 -0.13 5.69 -0.71
CA GLY A 87 -0.47 4.97 0.52
C GLY A 87 -0.01 3.53 0.52
N TYR A 88 -0.14 2.87 1.66
CA TYR A 88 0.00 1.42 1.76
C TYR A 88 -0.94 0.85 2.83
N THR A 89 -1.23 -0.44 2.72
CA THR A 89 -1.94 -1.22 3.72
C THR A 89 -1.13 -2.45 4.07
N ILE A 90 -0.84 -2.65 5.36
CA ILE A 90 -0.28 -3.87 5.93
C ILE A 90 -1.43 -4.68 6.51
N THR A 91 -1.50 -5.96 6.16
CA THR A 91 -2.54 -6.88 6.63
C THR A 91 -1.95 -7.93 7.55
N SER A 92 -2.69 -8.35 8.58
CA SER A 92 -2.36 -9.53 9.36
C SER A 92 -3.59 -10.33 9.74
N GLU A 93 -3.48 -11.65 9.76
CA GLU A 93 -4.52 -12.56 10.24
C GLU A 93 -4.42 -12.83 11.75
N LYS A 94 -3.50 -12.14 12.45
CA LYS A 94 -3.26 -12.30 13.88
C LYS A 94 -3.88 -11.15 14.66
N ILE A 95 -4.94 -11.42 15.43
CA ILE A 95 -5.58 -10.38 16.22
C ILE A 95 -4.69 -9.83 17.34
N GLU A 96 -3.68 -10.58 17.81
CA GLU A 96 -2.76 -10.06 18.84
C GLU A 96 -1.97 -8.83 18.35
N GLU A 97 -1.82 -8.68 17.03
CA GLU A 97 -1.18 -7.51 16.44
C GLU A 97 -2.05 -6.26 16.54
N LYS A 98 -3.38 -6.39 16.58
CA LYS A 98 -4.30 -5.25 16.69
C LYS A 98 -4.00 -4.38 17.90
N GLN A 99 -3.84 -4.98 19.08
CA GLN A 99 -3.60 -4.23 20.31
C GLN A 99 -2.24 -3.51 20.26
N LYS A 100 -1.22 -4.18 19.73
CA LYS A 100 0.12 -3.59 19.54
C LYS A 100 0.07 -2.41 18.57
N TRP A 101 -0.59 -2.56 17.43
CA TRP A 101 -0.70 -1.52 16.42
C TRP A 101 -1.54 -0.34 16.92
N GLN A 102 -2.59 -0.61 17.69
CA GLN A 102 -3.41 0.42 18.32
C GLN A 102 -2.62 1.22 19.34
N GLU A 103 -1.89 0.55 20.24
CA GLU A 103 -1.07 1.21 21.26
C GLU A 103 0.07 2.01 20.62
N HIS A 104 0.74 1.45 19.61
CA HIS A 104 1.77 2.15 18.88
C HIS A 104 1.23 3.41 18.16
N SER A 105 0.11 3.27 17.45
CA SER A 105 -0.53 4.41 16.77
C SER A 105 -0.94 5.48 17.77
N LYS A 106 -1.40 5.08 18.96
CA LYS A 106 -1.74 6.00 20.04
C LYS A 106 -0.52 6.77 20.57
N GLN A 107 0.62 6.10 20.71
CA GLN A 107 1.87 6.73 21.17
C GLN A 107 2.42 7.72 20.14
N MET A 108 2.36 7.38 18.84
CA MET A 108 2.91 8.21 17.77
C MET A 108 1.99 9.37 17.38
N TYR A 109 0.69 9.16 17.39
CA TYR A 109 -0.28 10.05 16.75
C TYR A 109 -1.37 10.55 17.72
N GLY A 110 -1.30 10.20 19.00
CA GLY A 110 -2.27 10.58 20.02
C GLY A 110 -3.53 9.71 20.02
N VAL A 111 -4.61 10.16 20.67
CA VAL A 111 -5.84 9.37 20.76
C VAL A 111 -6.55 9.35 19.41
N GLY A 112 -6.70 8.17 18.82
CA GLY A 112 -7.38 7.97 17.54
C GLY A 112 -8.88 8.22 17.63
N LYS A 113 -9.46 8.78 16.58
CA LYS A 113 -10.90 8.92 16.43
C LYS A 113 -11.49 7.57 16.03
N LYS A 114 -12.36 7.01 16.86
CA LYS A 114 -13.17 5.84 16.44
C LYS A 114 -14.10 6.28 15.30
N ILE A 115 -14.00 5.60 14.16
CA ILE A 115 -14.85 5.85 12.98
C ILE A 115 -16.10 4.98 13.05
N TYR A 116 -15.94 3.69 13.36
CA TYR A 116 -17.07 2.80 13.60
C TYR A 116 -16.69 1.64 14.54
N LYS A 117 -17.71 1.04 15.16
CA LYS A 117 -17.63 -0.26 15.83
C LYS A 117 -19.01 -0.93 15.73
N ASN A 118 -19.06 -2.13 15.19
CA ASN A 118 -20.25 -2.97 15.14
C ASN A 118 -19.85 -4.43 15.34
N ASP A 119 -20.81 -5.34 15.16
CA ASP A 119 -20.62 -6.78 15.31
C ASP A 119 -19.62 -7.41 14.33
N TYR A 120 -19.38 -6.75 13.19
CA TYR A 120 -18.50 -7.20 12.13
C TYR A 120 -17.08 -6.67 12.26
N GLY A 121 -16.83 -5.68 13.12
CA GLY A 121 -15.50 -5.14 13.32
C GLY A 121 -15.46 -3.71 13.86
N MET A 122 -14.30 -3.10 13.73
CA MET A 122 -14.09 -1.71 14.10
C MET A 122 -13.05 -1.02 13.22
N SER A 123 -13.12 0.31 13.17
CA SER A 123 -12.08 1.15 12.58
C SER A 123 -11.79 2.36 13.46
N GLN A 124 -10.51 2.66 13.58
CA GLN A 124 -9.96 3.83 14.23
C GLN A 124 -9.09 4.60 13.23
N GLN A 125 -9.14 5.93 13.29
CA GLN A 125 -8.38 6.79 12.41
C GLN A 125 -7.57 7.81 13.22
N TRP A 126 -6.34 8.04 12.77
CA TRP A 126 -5.52 9.18 13.15
C TRP A 126 -5.27 10.02 11.92
N GLN A 127 -5.18 11.34 12.08
CA GLN A 127 -4.90 12.21 10.95
C GLN A 127 -4.07 13.40 11.41
N ASN A 128 -3.05 13.73 10.62
CA ASN A 128 -2.33 14.99 10.69
C ASN A 128 -2.31 15.64 9.30
N GLU A 129 -1.58 16.75 9.17
CA GLU A 129 -1.50 17.51 7.91
C GLU A 129 -0.95 16.69 6.74
N LYS A 130 -0.11 15.69 7.02
CA LYS A 130 0.61 14.89 6.00
C LYS A 130 -0.02 13.54 5.75
N LEU A 131 -0.50 12.87 6.79
CA LEU A 131 -0.94 11.48 6.75
C LEU A 131 -2.30 11.29 7.41
N LYS A 132 -3.07 10.40 6.80
CA LYS A 132 -4.20 9.71 7.42
C LYS A 132 -3.79 8.27 7.68
N ILE A 133 -3.90 7.84 8.93
CA ILE A 133 -3.66 6.47 9.37
C ILE A 133 -4.99 5.84 9.76
N THR A 134 -5.27 4.62 9.30
CA THR A 134 -6.46 3.87 9.65
C THR A 134 -6.07 2.48 10.15
N LEU A 135 -6.62 2.08 11.29
CA LEU A 135 -6.53 0.74 11.83
C LEU A 135 -7.93 0.13 11.83
N SER A 136 -8.11 -0.91 11.03
CA SER A 136 -9.35 -1.67 10.96
C SER A 136 -9.13 -3.10 11.42
N SER A 137 -10.17 -3.72 11.96
CA SER A 137 -10.17 -5.16 12.22
C SER A 137 -11.54 -5.77 11.93
N SER A 138 -11.57 -6.89 11.22
CA SER A 138 -12.77 -7.73 11.16
C SER A 138 -12.95 -8.46 12.49
N GLY A 139 -14.22 -8.69 12.83
CA GLY A 139 -14.67 -9.46 13.99
C GLY A 139 -14.47 -8.79 15.34
N ASN A 140 -15.39 -9.12 16.27
CA ASN A 140 -15.26 -8.84 17.70
C ASN A 140 -14.90 -10.14 18.43
N GLN A 141 -13.82 -10.84 18.03
CA GLN A 141 -13.38 -12.08 18.69
C GLN A 141 -14.51 -13.13 18.76
N ARG A 142 -15.16 -13.42 17.63
CA ARG A 142 -16.17 -14.49 17.58
C ARG A 142 -15.49 -15.83 17.34
N GLU A 143 -15.93 -16.88 18.02
CA GLU A 143 -15.46 -18.24 17.73
C GLU A 143 -15.68 -18.58 16.25
N ASN A 144 -14.64 -19.11 15.60
CA ASN A 144 -14.64 -19.59 14.20
C ASN A 144 -14.69 -18.52 13.09
N ILE A 145 -14.33 -17.27 13.37
CA ILE A 145 -14.10 -16.26 12.33
C ILE A 145 -12.64 -15.82 12.39
N ASP A 146 -11.93 -15.95 11.27
CA ASP A 146 -10.57 -15.45 11.14
C ASP A 146 -10.59 -13.91 11.17
N ASP A 147 -10.08 -13.35 12.26
CA ASP A 147 -9.98 -11.91 12.46
C ASP A 147 -8.80 -11.37 11.63
N LYS A 148 -9.08 -10.41 10.74
CA LYS A 148 -8.09 -9.73 9.92
C LYS A 148 -7.91 -8.31 10.43
N VAL A 149 -6.66 -7.89 10.54
CA VAL A 149 -6.27 -6.54 10.95
C VAL A 149 -5.62 -5.84 9.76
N PHE A 150 -6.04 -4.60 9.52
CA PHE A 150 -5.57 -3.76 8.43
C PHE A 150 -5.00 -2.48 9.02
N TYR A 151 -3.71 -2.23 8.77
CA TYR A 151 -3.05 -0.98 9.09
C TYR A 151 -2.75 -0.23 7.80
N SER A 152 -3.25 0.98 7.70
CA SER A 152 -3.26 1.75 6.47
C SER A 152 -2.66 3.12 6.72
N GLU A 153 -1.69 3.54 5.92
CA GLU A 153 -1.21 4.93 5.88
C GLU A 153 -1.42 5.49 4.47
N VAL A 154 -1.95 6.71 4.37
CA VAL A 154 -2.15 7.41 3.12
C VAL A 154 -1.82 8.89 3.28
N LEU A 155 -1.31 9.52 2.23
CA LEU A 155 -1.15 10.97 2.18
C LEU A 155 -2.50 11.66 2.42
N SER A 156 -2.54 12.66 3.31
CA SER A 156 -3.75 13.42 3.63
C SER A 156 -4.35 14.14 2.42
N SER A 157 -3.53 14.43 1.41
CA SER A 157 -3.97 15.04 0.14
C SER A 157 -4.53 14.04 -0.87
N SER A 158 -4.41 12.73 -0.62
CA SER A 158 -4.94 11.71 -1.51
C SER A 158 -6.43 11.52 -1.28
N ASN A 159 -7.17 11.33 -2.37
CA ASN A 159 -8.60 11.03 -2.32
C ASN A 159 -8.89 9.53 -2.16
N ILE A 160 -7.86 8.71 -1.94
CA ILE A 160 -8.03 7.26 -1.81
C ILE A 160 -8.73 6.93 -0.50
N ILE A 161 -9.81 6.16 -0.64
CA ILE A 161 -10.46 5.47 0.47
C ILE A 161 -9.79 4.09 0.54
N LEU A 162 -8.92 3.90 1.53
CA LEU A 162 -8.36 2.58 1.82
C LEU A 162 -9.45 1.70 2.43
N ALA A 163 -9.42 0.40 2.09
CA ALA A 163 -10.42 -0.57 2.54
C ALA A 163 -10.48 -0.57 4.08
N ASN A 164 -11.71 -0.45 4.58
CA ASN A 164 -12.07 -0.38 6.00
C ASN A 164 -12.46 -1.74 6.56
#